data_AF-A0A6B2I9X5-F1
#
_entry.id   AF-A0A6B2I9X5-F1
#
_cell.length_a   1.000
_cell.length_b   1.000
_cell.length_c   1.000
_cell.angle_alpha   90.00
_cell.angle_beta   90.00
_cell.angle_gamma   90.00
#
_symmetry.space_group_name_H-M   'P 1'
#
loop_
_entity.id
_entity.type
_entity.pdbx_description
1 polymer ?
#
loop_
_entity_poly.entity_id
_entity_poly.type
_entity_poly.pdbx_seq_one_letter_code
_entity_poly.pdbx_strand_id
1 'polypeptide(L)'
;MPNINPSLNVPQANFLQMEKKFRAFVAGFGSGKTWVGCSSLCNKAWEFPKVPLGYFAPTYPQIRDIFFPTIEEVAFDWGLKTKVYETNKEVDIYYGRQYRT
;
A
#
# COMPACT_ATOMS: atom_id res chain seq x y z
N MET A 1 4.89 -18.84 4.70
CA MET A 1 5.01 -17.47 4.17
C MET A 1 6.33 -16.88 4.69
N PRO A 2 7.04 -16.02 3.94
CA PRO A 2 8.16 -15.28 4.53
C PRO A 2 7.70 -14.60 5.82
N ASN A 3 8.61 -14.37 6.77
CA ASN A 3 8.28 -13.70 8.02
C ASN A 3 8.06 -12.21 7.74
N ILE A 4 6.86 -11.87 7.24
CA ILE A 4 6.44 -10.51 6.94
C ILE A 4 6.00 -9.89 8.26
N ASN A 5 6.79 -8.97 8.78
CA ASN A 5 6.48 -8.30 10.04
C ASN A 5 6.36 -6.80 9.80
N PRO A 6 5.20 -6.35 9.29
CA PRO A 6 5.02 -4.97 8.90
C PRO A 6 4.93 -4.07 10.13
N SER A 7 5.58 -2.92 10.04
CA SER A 7 5.64 -1.93 11.11
C SER A 7 4.32 -1.14 11.18
N LEU A 8 3.39 -1.62 12.01
CA LEU A 8 2.07 -1.00 12.21
C LEU A 8 1.79 -0.74 13.69
N ASN A 9 1.14 0.39 13.98
CA ASN A 9 0.56 0.61 15.30
C ASN A 9 -0.79 -0.12 15.46
N VAL A 10 -1.28 -0.22 16.70
CA VAL A 10 -2.51 -0.96 17.02
C VAL A 10 -3.74 -0.46 16.21
N PRO A 11 -4.04 0.85 16.11
CA PRO A 11 -5.13 1.33 15.26
C PRO A 11 -5.01 0.95 13.78
N GLN A 12 -3.80 1.00 13.22
CA GLN A 12 -3.52 0.62 11.85
C GLN A 12 -3.74 -0.88 11.62
N ALA A 13 -3.26 -1.73 12.53
CA ALA A 13 -3.47 -3.17 12.48
C ALA A 13 -4.97 -3.52 12.56
N ASN A 14 -5.70 -2.89 13.49
CA ASN A 14 -7.14 -3.06 13.63
C ASN A 14 -7.88 -2.67 12.35
N PHE A 15 -7.49 -1.55 11.74
CA PHE A 15 -8.07 -1.12 10.46
C PHE A 15 -7.86 -2.15 9.35
N LEU A 16 -6.65 -2.71 9.22
CA LEU A 16 -6.33 -3.70 8.20
C LEU A 16 -7.10 -5.01 8.37
N GLN A 17 -7.42 -5.41 9.59
CA GLN A 17 -8.17 -6.63 9.93
C GLN A 17 -9.70 -6.47 9.84
N MET A 18 -10.22 -5.27 9.54
CA MET A 18 -11.66 -5.06 9.38
C MET A 18 -12.23 -5.88 8.21
N GLU A 19 -13.21 -6.73 8.49
CA GLU A 19 -13.95 -7.54 7.50
C GLU A 19 -14.91 -6.74 6.59
N LYS A 20 -14.91 -5.40 6.71
CA LYS A 20 -15.92 -4.53 6.12
C LYS A 20 -15.47 -4.17 4.70
N LYS A 21 -16.35 -4.36 3.71
CA LYS A 21 -16.05 -4.07 2.29
C LYS A 21 -15.56 -2.64 2.07
N PHE A 22 -16.24 -1.69 2.70
CA PHE A 22 -15.88 -0.27 2.68
C PHE A 22 -15.46 0.15 4.09
N ARG A 23 -14.28 0.75 4.19
CA ARG A 23 -13.68 1.16 5.45
C ARG A 23 -12.96 2.49 5.24
N ALA A 24 -12.96 3.32 6.28
CA ALA A 24 -12.31 4.62 6.27
C ALA A 24 -11.37 4.74 7.47
N PHE A 25 -10.15 5.22 7.22
CA PHE A 25 -9.20 5.56 8.27
C PHE A 25 -9.08 7.09 8.34
N VAL A 26 -9.71 7.71 9.32
CA VAL A 26 -9.78 9.17 9.47
C VAL A 26 -8.94 9.59 10.69
N ALA A 27 -7.92 10.40 10.46
CA ALA A 27 -7.01 10.85 11.51
C ALA A 27 -6.29 12.15 11.12
N GLY A 28 -5.69 12.81 12.11
CA GLY A 28 -4.97 14.08 11.95
C GLY A 28 -3.70 14.01 11.08
N PHE A 29 -3.03 15.15 10.93
CA PHE A 29 -1.71 15.19 10.29
C PHE A 29 -0.68 14.35 11.08
N GLY A 30 0.26 13.69 10.39
CA GLY A 30 1.29 12.87 11.03
C GLY A 30 0.81 11.53 11.62
N SER A 31 -0.47 11.18 11.49
CA SER A 31 -1.06 9.95 12.07
C SER A 31 -0.76 8.64 11.34
N GLY A 32 -0.04 8.71 10.20
CA GLY A 32 0.23 7.52 9.37
C GLY A 32 -0.94 7.05 8.50
N LYS A 33 -1.90 7.93 8.17
CA LYS A 33 -3.04 7.59 7.28
C LYS A 33 -2.60 7.13 5.87
N THR A 34 -1.53 7.72 5.32
CA THR A 34 -0.99 7.29 4.02
C THR A 34 -0.31 5.94 4.14
N TRP A 35 0.45 5.73 5.23
CA TRP A 35 1.09 4.45 5.54
C TRP A 35 0.07 3.32 5.56
N VAL A 36 -1.01 3.47 6.33
CA VAL A 36 -2.05 2.42 6.41
C VAL A 36 -2.75 2.15 5.08
N GLY A 37 -2.92 3.18 4.24
CA GLY A 37 -3.45 3.03 2.88
C GLY A 37 -2.53 2.17 2.02
N CYS A 38 -1.23 2.44 2.04
CA CYS A 38 -0.22 1.65 1.32
C CYS A 38 -0.09 0.23 1.89
N SER A 39 -0.18 0.07 3.21
CA SER A 39 -0.18 -1.26 3.86
C SER A 39 -1.41 -2.07 3.46
N SER A 40 -2.56 -1.42 3.27
CA SER A 40 -3.76 -2.07 2.73
C SER A 40 -3.55 -2.59 1.31
N LEU A 41 -2.85 -1.83 0.46
CA LEU A 41 -2.51 -2.28 -0.90
C LEU A 41 -1.55 -3.47 -0.86
N CYS A 42 -0.51 -3.41 -0.02
CA CYS A 42 0.45 -4.51 0.15
C CYS A 42 -0.24 -5.79 0.67
N ASN A 43 -1.12 -5.66 1.67
CA ASN A 43 -1.92 -6.77 2.18
C ASN A 43 -2.77 -7.41 1.07
N LYS A 44 -3.46 -6.59 0.26
CA LYS A 44 -4.27 -7.10 -0.85
C LYS A 44 -3.44 -7.70 -1.99
N ALA A 45 -2.23 -7.20 -2.25
CA ALA A 45 -1.31 -7.82 -3.20
C ALA A 45 -0.79 -9.20 -2.71
N TRP A 46 -0.71 -9.38 -1.38
CA TRP A 46 -0.42 -10.69 -0.78
C TRP A 46 -1.59 -11.66 -0.91
N GLU A 47 -2.80 -11.19 -0.59
CA GLU A 47 -4.04 -11.98 -0.55
C GLU A 47 -4.58 -12.32 -1.95
N PHE A 48 -4.52 -11.38 -2.89
CA PHE A 48 -5.11 -11.48 -4.24
C PHE A 48 -4.11 -11.11 -5.34
N PRO A 49 -3.22 -12.03 -5.73
CA PRO A 49 -2.29 -11.80 -6.83
C PRO A 49 -3.01 -11.54 -8.15
N LYS A 50 -2.46 -10.63 -8.96
CA LYS A 50 -2.88 -10.18 -10.29
C LYS A 50 -4.21 -9.42 -10.32
N VAL A 51 -4.72 -9.02 -9.16
CA VAL A 51 -5.91 -8.16 -9.09
C VAL A 51 -5.46 -6.70 -9.07
N PRO A 52 -5.84 -5.87 -10.05
CA PRO A 52 -5.41 -4.47 -10.10
C PRO A 52 -5.95 -3.70 -8.90
N LEU A 53 -5.06 -2.96 -8.24
CA LEU A 53 -5.38 -2.10 -7.10
C LEU A 53 -5.26 -0.62 -7.49
N GLY A 54 -6.09 0.24 -6.90
CA GLY A 54 -6.13 1.66 -7.22
C GLY A 54 -5.76 2.54 -6.02
N TYR A 55 -4.95 3.57 -6.27
CA TYR A 55 -4.76 4.71 -5.39
C TYR A 55 -5.29 5.97 -6.06
N PHE A 56 -6.05 6.78 -5.31
CA PHE A 56 -6.71 7.97 -5.85
C PHE A 56 -6.41 9.18 -4.97
N ALA A 57 -6.09 10.29 -5.60
CA ALA A 57 -5.97 11.61 -4.98
C ALA A 57 -6.57 12.68 -5.91
N PRO A 58 -6.89 13.89 -5.41
CA PRO A 58 -7.47 14.95 -6.24
C PRO A 58 -6.64 15.35 -7.46
N THR A 59 -5.31 15.21 -7.43
CA THR A 59 -4.42 15.56 -8.54
C THR A 59 -3.24 14.58 -8.70
N TYR A 60 -2.70 14.45 -9.91
CA TYR A 60 -1.53 13.59 -10.16
C TYR A 60 -0.25 14.02 -9.42
N PRO A 61 0.07 15.32 -9.29
CA PRO A 61 1.19 15.75 -8.45
C PRO A 61 1.07 15.24 -7.01
N GLN A 62 -0.13 15.24 -6.42
CA GLN A 62 -0.33 14.66 -5.08
C GLN A 62 -0.03 13.16 -5.04
N ILE A 63 -0.42 12.40 -6.07
CA ILE A 63 -0.07 10.97 -6.15
C ILE A 63 1.45 10.82 -6.22
N ARG A 64 2.11 11.58 -7.10
CA ARG A 64 3.57 11.53 -7.27
C ARG A 64 4.32 11.87 -5.98
N ASP A 65 3.89 12.93 -5.29
CA ASP A 65 4.59 13.46 -4.12
C ASP A 65 4.25 12.71 -2.82
N ILE A 66 3.09 12.05 -2.75
CA ILE A 66 2.63 11.35 -1.53
C ILE A 66 2.72 9.84 -1.68
N PHE A 67 2.13 9.28 -2.74
CA PHE A 67 1.92 7.84 -2.86
C PHE A 67 3.17 7.10 -3.31
N PHE A 68 3.82 7.53 -4.40
CA PHE A 68 4.98 6.82 -4.94
C PHE A 68 6.12 6.59 -3.94
N PRO A 69 6.60 7.60 -3.18
CA PRO A 69 7.62 7.34 -2.17
C PRO A 69 7.10 6.45 -1.03
N THR A 70 5.85 6.64 -0.61
CA THR A 70 5.29 5.87 0.53
C THR A 70 5.06 4.40 0.17
N ILE A 71 4.57 4.08 -1.03
CA ILE A 71 4.30 2.69 -1.42
C ILE A 71 5.60 1.91 -1.58
N GLU A 72 6.68 2.55 -2.02
CA GLU A 72 7.99 1.93 -2.09
C GLU A 72 8.52 1.53 -0.70
N GLU A 73 8.47 2.46 0.25
CA GLU A 73 8.90 2.23 1.63
C GLU A 73 8.05 1.15 2.32
N VAL A 74 6.73 1.24 2.21
CA VAL A 74 5.81 0.27 2.82
C VAL A 74 5.93 -1.10 2.15
N ALA A 75 6.06 -1.17 0.83
CA ALA A 75 6.25 -2.44 0.16
C ALA A 75 7.52 -3.14 0.63
N PHE A 76 8.62 -2.39 0.82
CA PHE A 76 9.86 -2.93 1.34
C PHE A 76 9.68 -3.53 2.76
N ASP A 77 9.01 -2.82 3.66
CA ASP A 77 8.65 -3.30 5.02
C ASP A 77 7.77 -4.57 4.97
N TRP A 78 6.97 -4.73 3.92
CA TRP A 78 6.16 -5.92 3.64
C TRP A 78 6.88 -7.02 2.86
N GLY A 79 8.19 -6.90 2.63
CA GLY A 79 8.99 -7.88 1.87
C GLY A 79 8.69 -7.91 0.36
N LEU A 80 8.08 -6.85 -0.16
CA LEU A 80 7.73 -6.65 -1.56
C LEU A 80 8.70 -5.67 -2.22
N LYS A 81 8.74 -5.68 -3.55
CA LYS A 81 9.46 -4.70 -4.37
C LYS A 81 8.48 -3.97 -5.25
N THR A 82 8.67 -2.67 -5.41
CA THR A 82 7.85 -1.86 -6.31
C THR A 82 8.65 -1.42 -7.52
N LYS A 83 7.95 -1.17 -8.62
CA LYS A 83 8.49 -0.45 -9.77
C LYS A 83 7.47 0.58 -10.19
N VAL A 84 7.82 1.85 -10.01
CA VAL A 84 6.96 2.98 -10.30
C VAL A 84 7.18 3.43 -11.74
N TYR A 85 6.08 3.59 -12.49
CA TYR A 85 6.07 4.17 -13.83
C TYR A 85 5.32 5.50 -13.79
N GLU A 86 6.02 6.58 -13.47
CA GLU A 86 5.38 7.89 -13.26
C GLU A 86 4.57 8.38 -14.46
N THR A 87 5.08 8.17 -15.69
CA THR A 87 4.39 8.57 -16.93
C THR A 87 3.09 7.81 -17.13
N ASN A 88 3.11 6.50 -16.86
CA ASN A 88 1.94 5.62 -17.02
C ASN A 88 0.97 5.74 -15.83
N LYS A 89 1.43 6.28 -14.70
CA LYS A 89 0.70 6.34 -13.42
C LYS A 89 0.40 4.95 -12.87
N GLU A 90 1.35 4.04 -13.05
CA GLU A 90 1.25 2.64 -12.65
C GLU A 90 2.36 2.29 -11.67
N VAL A 91 2.09 1.32 -10.79
CA VAL A 91 3.06 0.76 -9.86
C VAL A 91 2.92 -0.74 -9.91
N ASP A 92 3.97 -1.42 -10.37
CA ASP A 92 4.04 -2.87 -10.27
C ASP A 92 4.56 -3.25 -8.88
N ILE A 93 3.98 -4.28 -8.28
CA ILE A 93 4.40 -4.90 -7.03
C ILE A 93 4.90 -6.33 -7.32
N TYR A 94 6.05 -6.68 -6.76
CA TYR A 94 6.69 -7.98 -6.92
C TYR A 94 7.05 -8.61 -5.57
N TYR A 95 7.00 -9.94 -5.52
CA TYR A 95 7.67 -10.72 -4.48
C TYR A 95 8.82 -11.51 -5.12
N GLY A 96 10.06 -11.09 -4.87
CA GLY A 96 11.22 -11.63 -5.58
C GLY A 96 11.11 -11.38 -7.08
N ARG A 97 10.84 -12.43 -7.86
CA ARG A 97 10.59 -12.37 -9.32
C ARG A 97 9.11 -12.54 -9.70
N GLN A 98 8.23 -12.76 -8.73
CA GLN A 98 6.82 -13.02 -8.97
C GLN A 98 6.04 -11.71 -8.99
N TYR A 99 5.37 -11.42 -10.10
CA TYR A 99 4.45 -10.28 -10.22
C TYR A 99 3.21 -10.49 -9.33
N ARG A 100 2.82 -9.45 -8.60
CA ARG A 100 1.71 -9.46 -7.64
C ARG A 100 0.55 -8.57 -8.05
N THR A 101 0.77 -7.33 -8.47
CA THR A 101 -0.27 -6.42 -8.98
C THR A 101 0.38 -5.21 -9.61
#